data_AF-A0A150G7X2-F1
#
_entry.id   AF-A0A150G7X2-F1
#
_cell.length_a   1.000
_cell.length_b   1.000
_cell.length_c   1.000
_cell.angle_alpha   90.00
_cell.angle_beta   90.00
_cell.angle_gamma   90.00
#
_symmetry.space_group_name_H-M   'P 1'
#
loop_
_entity.id
_entity.type
_entity.pdbx_description
1 polymer ?
#
loop_
_entity_poly.entity_id
_entity_poly.type
_entity_poly.pdbx_seq_one_letter_code
_entity_poly.pdbx_strand_id
1 'polypeptide(L)'
;MNPGRLVLQDIALDEGDLRCIGARKTSLQSLHLVGCKDPSYPAGALPALAALPHLRNLSLDVRAVVQMPREEVAEALQQLCAGAAPRRLNICLDGEGDDELSCAGLSWDGLDDYDSDDDEEERDGEPGGVWNGGVIRREAERLRARTAELLSGAGLSSEVSICVPERVSYEELSGDEW
;
A
#
# COMPACT_ATOMS: atom_id res chain seq x y z
N MET A 1 3.79 24.42 11.80
CA MET A 1 3.06 23.19 12.23
C MET A 1 2.29 22.69 11.04
N ASN A 2 2.67 21.54 10.46
CA ASN A 2 1.97 20.98 9.31
C ASN A 2 0.57 20.54 9.75
N PRO A 3 -0.50 21.14 9.22
CA PRO A 3 -1.85 20.86 9.69
C PRO A 3 -2.21 19.40 9.37
N GLY A 4 -2.53 18.62 10.40
CA GLY A 4 -3.29 17.36 10.27
C GLY A 4 -2.63 16.23 9.47
N ARG A 5 -1.32 16.02 9.53
CA ARG A 5 -0.68 14.82 8.97
C ARG A 5 -0.45 13.77 10.06
N LEU A 6 -0.88 12.54 9.81
CA LEU A 6 -0.58 11.36 10.63
C LEU A 6 0.13 10.32 9.76
N VAL A 7 1.29 9.85 10.21
CA VAL A 7 2.04 8.77 9.59
C VAL A 7 2.09 7.64 10.60
N LEU A 8 1.58 6.48 10.21
CA LEU A 8 1.63 5.24 10.97
C LEU A 8 2.52 4.29 10.18
N GLN A 9 3.73 4.09 10.70
CA GLN A 9 4.77 3.29 10.06
C GLN A 9 5.04 2.04 10.90
N ASP A 10 4.99 0.85 10.27
CA ASP A 10 5.22 -0.44 10.94
C ASP A 10 4.28 -0.68 12.14
N ILE A 11 3.05 -0.14 12.08
CA ILE A 11 2.02 -0.32 13.12
C ILE A 11 0.94 -1.26 12.61
N ALA A 12 0.68 -2.32 13.37
CA ALA A 12 -0.50 -3.16 13.19
C ALA A 12 -1.76 -2.42 13.66
N LEU A 13 -2.68 -2.18 12.74
CA LEU A 13 -3.96 -1.54 12.97
C LEU A 13 -5.07 -2.56 12.77
N ASP A 14 -5.84 -2.84 13.80
CA ASP A 14 -7.04 -3.65 13.61
C ASP A 14 -8.22 -2.78 13.11
N GLU A 15 -9.35 -3.44 12.83
CA GLU A 15 -10.57 -2.77 12.40
C GLU A 15 -11.05 -1.70 13.41
N GLY A 16 -10.89 -1.97 14.70
CA GLY A 16 -11.20 -1.06 15.79
C GLY A 16 -10.34 0.21 15.73
N ASP A 17 -9.05 0.08 15.45
CA ASP A 17 -8.15 1.24 15.33
C ASP A 17 -8.56 2.17 14.18
N LEU A 18 -8.81 1.61 12.99
CA LEU A 18 -9.25 2.39 11.83
C LEU A 18 -10.62 3.04 12.07
N ARG A 19 -11.55 2.34 12.74
CA ARG A 19 -12.83 2.92 13.16
C ARG A 19 -12.64 4.02 14.19
N CYS A 20 -11.73 3.87 15.14
CA CYS A 20 -11.40 4.90 16.12
C CYS A 20 -10.81 6.14 15.46
N ILE A 21 -9.92 5.96 14.47
CA ILE A 21 -9.37 7.06 13.67
C ILE A 21 -10.50 7.76 12.91
N GLY A 22 -11.35 7.01 12.21
CA GLY A 22 -12.49 7.54 11.45
C GLY A 22 -13.53 8.26 12.32
N ALA A 23 -13.82 7.74 13.51
CA ALA A 23 -14.80 8.31 14.43
C ALA A 23 -14.32 9.61 15.09
N ARG A 24 -13.01 9.82 15.22
CA ARG A 24 -12.47 11.06 15.75
C ARG A 24 -12.57 12.16 14.70
N LYS A 25 -13.38 13.19 14.98
CA LYS A 25 -13.48 14.44 14.21
C LYS A 25 -12.19 15.26 14.32
N THR A 26 -11.11 14.72 13.80
CA THR A 26 -9.80 15.34 13.74
C THR A 26 -9.72 16.29 12.55
N SER A 27 -8.83 17.28 12.64
CA SER A 27 -8.46 18.13 11.51
C SER A 27 -7.50 17.41 10.54
N LEU A 28 -7.53 16.07 10.52
CA LEU A 28 -6.59 15.25 9.76
C LEU A 28 -6.84 15.44 8.26
N GLN A 29 -5.80 15.84 7.55
CA GLN A 29 -5.79 16.07 6.11
C GLN A 29 -5.04 15.00 5.36
N SER A 30 -4.06 14.36 6.00
CA SER A 30 -3.22 13.33 5.38
C SER A 30 -2.99 12.18 6.34
N LEU A 31 -3.33 10.97 5.90
CA LEU A 31 -3.05 9.73 6.61
C LEU A 31 -2.13 8.86 5.75
N HIS A 32 -1.00 8.44 6.30
CA HIS A 32 -0.07 7.53 5.65
C HIS A 32 0.04 6.26 6.49
N LEU A 33 -0.24 5.11 5.89
CA LEU A 33 -0.09 3.78 6.47
C LEU A 33 1.02 3.07 5.68
N VAL A 34 2.25 3.02 6.21
CA VAL A 34 3.47 2.60 5.49
C VAL A 34 4.21 1.49 6.27
N GLY A 35 5.00 0.65 5.61
CA GLY A 35 5.95 -0.24 6.29
C GLY A 35 5.29 -1.46 6.95
N CYS A 36 4.16 -1.90 6.43
CA CYS A 36 3.43 -3.02 7.00
C CYS A 36 4.02 -4.34 6.46
N LYS A 37 4.88 -5.01 7.24
CA LYS A 37 5.50 -6.31 6.90
C LYS A 37 4.47 -7.41 6.57
N ASP A 38 3.27 -7.26 7.11
CA ASP A 38 2.06 -8.04 6.82
C ASP A 38 0.93 -7.03 6.54
N PRO A 39 -0.20 -7.39 5.90
CA PRO A 39 -1.34 -6.49 5.74
C PRO A 39 -1.92 -6.12 7.11
N SER A 40 -1.35 -5.09 7.72
CA SER A 40 -1.65 -4.68 9.09
C SER A 40 -2.91 -3.83 9.20
N TYR A 41 -3.83 -3.92 8.25
CA TYR A 41 -5.18 -3.36 8.38
C TYR A 41 -6.19 -4.09 7.50
N PRO A 42 -7.40 -4.40 8.00
CA PRO A 42 -8.40 -5.09 7.19
C PRO A 42 -9.02 -4.16 6.14
N ALA A 43 -9.11 -4.63 4.88
CA ALA A 43 -9.72 -3.88 3.78
C ALA A 43 -11.12 -3.34 4.14
N GLY A 44 -11.94 -4.16 4.80
CA GLY A 44 -13.30 -3.80 5.24
C GLY A 44 -13.39 -2.64 6.23
N ALA A 45 -12.27 -2.22 6.84
CA ALA A 45 -12.24 -1.08 7.76
C ALA A 45 -11.85 0.24 7.09
N LEU A 46 -11.28 0.22 5.88
CA LEU A 46 -10.95 1.43 5.11
C LEU A 46 -12.15 2.39 4.92
N PRO A 47 -13.39 1.92 4.68
CA PRO A 47 -14.53 2.81 4.57
C PRO A 47 -14.79 3.66 5.82
N ALA A 48 -14.34 3.25 7.01
CA ALA A 48 -14.49 4.05 8.22
C ALA A 48 -13.73 5.39 8.14
N LEU A 49 -12.66 5.46 7.35
CA LEU A 49 -11.91 6.69 7.11
C LEU A 49 -12.72 7.72 6.30
N ALA A 50 -13.82 7.31 5.67
CA ALA A 50 -14.78 8.23 5.05
C ALA A 50 -15.44 9.16 6.07
N ALA A 51 -15.44 8.83 7.37
CA ALA A 51 -15.96 9.71 8.41
C ALA A 51 -15.05 10.92 8.71
N LEU A 52 -13.79 10.94 8.24
CA LEU A 52 -12.86 12.04 8.44
C LEU A 52 -13.19 13.23 7.51
N PRO A 53 -13.74 14.34 8.03
CA PRO A 53 -14.30 15.41 7.19
C PRO A 53 -13.25 16.20 6.40
N HIS A 54 -11.99 16.14 6.82
CA HIS A 54 -10.90 16.92 6.25
C HIS A 54 -9.85 16.07 5.52
N LEU A 55 -10.02 14.74 5.49
CA LEU A 55 -9.05 13.85 4.87
C LEU A 55 -9.06 14.06 3.36
N ARG A 56 -7.90 14.47 2.84
CA ARG A 56 -7.67 14.70 1.40
C ARG A 56 -6.69 13.71 0.82
N ASN A 57 -5.74 13.24 1.62
CA ASN A 57 -4.70 12.31 1.15
C ASN A 57 -4.72 11.07 2.03
N LEU A 58 -4.88 9.91 1.40
CA LEU A 58 -4.70 8.60 2.02
C LEU A 58 -3.57 7.90 1.27
N SER A 59 -2.50 7.56 1.96
CA SER A 59 -1.41 6.76 1.43
C SER A 59 -1.44 5.40 2.10
N LEU A 60 -1.49 4.36 1.27
CA LEU A 60 -1.56 2.96 1.66
C LEU A 60 -0.33 2.24 1.14
N ASP A 61 0.27 1.40 1.96
CA ASP A 61 1.37 0.54 1.54
C ASP A 61 0.89 -0.45 0.47
N VAL A 62 1.55 -0.41 -0.69
CA VAL A 62 1.19 -1.23 -1.83
C VAL A 62 1.37 -2.72 -1.53
N ARG A 63 2.37 -3.10 -0.72
CA ARG A 63 2.65 -4.51 -0.38
C ARG A 63 1.55 -5.07 0.50
N ALA A 64 1.11 -4.30 1.49
CA ALA A 64 -0.05 -4.67 2.31
C ALA A 64 -1.31 -4.83 1.45
N VAL A 65 -1.55 -3.89 0.54
CA VAL A 65 -2.77 -3.88 -0.28
C VAL A 65 -2.82 -5.04 -1.28
N VAL A 66 -1.72 -5.37 -1.97
CA VAL A 66 -1.72 -6.45 -2.98
C VAL A 66 -1.80 -7.86 -2.37
N GLN A 67 -1.50 -8.00 -1.09
CA GLN A 67 -1.64 -9.26 -0.35
C GLN A 67 -3.10 -9.54 0.05
N MET A 68 -3.98 -8.54 0.02
CA MET A 68 -5.40 -8.70 0.32
C MET A 68 -6.19 -9.15 -0.93
N PRO A 69 -7.39 -9.76 -0.75
CA PRO A 69 -8.26 -10.10 -1.86
C PRO A 69 -8.63 -8.85 -2.68
N ARG A 70 -8.30 -8.85 -3.97
CA ARG A 70 -8.43 -7.68 -4.85
C ARG A 70 -9.84 -7.09 -4.89
N GLU A 71 -10.88 -7.93 -4.97
CA GLU A 71 -12.26 -7.45 -5.02
C GLU A 71 -12.67 -6.81 -3.68
N GLU A 72 -12.27 -7.35 -2.54
CA GLU A 72 -12.55 -6.75 -1.22
C GLU A 72 -11.91 -5.37 -1.09
N VAL A 73 -10.66 -5.21 -1.53
CA VAL A 73 -9.99 -3.92 -1.54
C VAL A 73 -10.68 -2.94 -2.50
N ALA A 74 -11.01 -3.38 -3.71
CA ALA A 74 -11.64 -2.52 -4.70
C ALA A 74 -13.02 -2.02 -4.21
N GLU A 75 -13.82 -2.89 -3.60
CA GLU A 75 -15.10 -2.53 -2.97
C GLU A 75 -14.91 -1.60 -1.77
N ALA A 76 -13.94 -1.87 -0.90
CA ALA A 76 -13.63 -1.02 0.24
C ALA A 76 -13.19 0.39 -0.19
N LEU A 77 -12.34 0.48 -1.22
CA LEU A 77 -11.94 1.76 -1.80
C LEU A 77 -13.13 2.46 -2.45
N GLN A 78 -14.00 1.74 -3.18
CA GLN A 78 -15.22 2.31 -3.73
C GLN A 78 -16.13 2.91 -2.64
N GLN A 79 -16.36 2.18 -1.54
CA GLN A 79 -17.17 2.64 -0.41
C GLN A 79 -16.53 3.85 0.29
N LEU A 80 -15.21 3.82 0.50
CA LEU A 80 -14.46 4.94 1.03
C LEU A 80 -14.64 6.20 0.17
N CYS A 81 -14.55 6.05 -1.16
CA CYS A 81 -14.74 7.13 -2.12
C CYS A 81 -16.16 7.66 -2.09
N ALA A 82 -17.16 6.78 -2.09
CA ALA A 82 -18.57 7.14 -2.02
C ALA A 82 -18.90 7.90 -0.72
N GLY A 83 -18.34 7.46 0.42
CA GLY A 83 -18.51 8.14 1.71
C GLY A 83 -17.70 9.45 1.82
N ALA A 84 -16.66 9.62 1.00
CA ALA A 84 -15.91 10.86 0.94
C ALA A 84 -16.62 11.93 0.10
N ALA A 85 -17.42 11.56 -0.90
CA ALA A 85 -18.16 12.50 -1.73
C ALA A 85 -19.04 13.45 -0.88
N PRO A 86 -19.06 14.77 -1.18
CA PRO A 86 -18.52 15.44 -2.37
C PRO A 86 -17.08 15.99 -2.20
N ARG A 87 -16.29 15.44 -1.25
CA ARG A 87 -14.93 15.93 -1.02
C ARG A 87 -13.93 15.20 -1.91
N ARG A 88 -12.89 15.93 -2.32
CA ARG A 88 -11.78 15.34 -3.07
C ARG A 88 -10.91 14.49 -2.16
N LEU A 89 -10.76 13.22 -2.51
CA LEU A 89 -9.88 12.27 -1.82
C LEU A 89 -8.86 11.71 -2.83
N ASN A 90 -7.59 11.89 -2.53
CA ASN A 90 -6.47 11.31 -3.26
C ASN A 90 -5.97 10.08 -2.51
N ILE A 91 -5.97 8.93 -3.18
CA ILE A 91 -5.51 7.65 -2.64
C ILE A 91 -4.24 7.27 -3.37
N CYS A 92 -3.13 7.18 -2.65
CA CYS A 92 -1.83 6.80 -3.17
C CYS A 92 -1.51 5.38 -2.68
N LEU A 93 -1.26 4.46 -3.61
CA LEU A 93 -0.69 3.15 -3.30
C LEU A 93 0.82 3.31 -3.35
N ASP A 94 1.42 3.56 -2.18
CA ASP A 94 2.82 3.90 -2.04
C ASP A 94 3.69 2.66 -1.85
N GLY A 95 4.82 2.62 -2.54
CA GLY A 95 5.76 1.48 -2.53
C GLY A 95 7.17 1.88 -2.11
N GLU A 96 7.33 2.93 -1.31
CA GLU A 96 8.61 3.46 -0.79
C GLU A 96 9.25 2.49 0.23
N GLY A 97 9.52 1.25 -0.20
CA GLY A 97 10.22 0.22 0.55
C GLY A 97 11.30 -0.45 -0.29
N ASP A 98 11.96 0.34 -1.13
CA ASP A 98 12.88 -0.11 -2.16
C ASP A 98 14.19 0.70 -2.12
N ASP A 99 14.51 1.26 -0.95
CA ASP A 99 15.86 1.59 -0.52
C ASP A 99 16.38 0.47 0.39
N GLU A 100 17.42 -0.17 -0.12
CA GLU A 100 18.08 -1.36 0.37
C GLU A 100 18.84 -1.13 1.70
N LEU A 101 18.18 -0.84 2.82
CA LEU A 101 18.91 -0.62 4.09
C LEU A 101 18.29 -1.17 5.40
N SER A 102 17.33 -2.10 5.37
CA SER A 102 16.95 -2.83 6.62
C SER A 102 16.50 -4.29 6.45
N CYS A 103 17.07 -4.99 5.46
CA CYS A 103 17.35 -6.44 5.59
C CYS A 103 18.86 -6.73 5.64
N ALA A 104 19.70 -5.68 5.74
CA ALA A 104 21.11 -5.81 6.11
C ALA A 104 21.20 -6.14 7.60
N GLY A 105 20.99 -7.41 7.93
CA GLY A 105 21.03 -7.88 9.32
C GLY A 105 20.97 -9.40 9.51
N LEU A 106 20.91 -10.19 8.45
CA LEU A 106 21.23 -11.62 8.51
C LEU A 106 22.38 -11.89 7.55
N SER A 107 23.57 -11.50 7.98
CA SER A 107 24.81 -12.14 7.53
C SER A 107 24.71 -13.62 7.91
N TRP A 108 24.32 -14.47 6.96
CA TRP A 108 24.66 -15.90 7.02
C TRP A 108 26.14 -16.03 6.64
N ASP A 109 27.01 -15.51 7.50
CA ASP A 109 28.40 -15.95 7.55
C ASP A 109 28.39 -17.37 8.11
N GLY A 110 28.50 -18.33 7.21
CA GLY A 110 28.79 -19.73 7.52
C GLY A 110 27.64 -20.67 7.17
N LEU A 111 27.81 -21.45 6.12
CA LEU A 111 28.52 -22.74 6.23
C LEU A 111 28.51 -23.49 4.89
N ASP A 112 29.70 -23.97 4.56
CA ASP A 112 30.09 -25.16 3.80
C ASP A 112 29.55 -25.44 2.38
N ASP A 113 30.52 -25.59 1.48
CA ASP A 113 30.51 -26.40 0.27
C ASP A 113 29.73 -27.72 0.46
N TYR A 114 28.62 -27.87 -0.25
CA TYR A 114 28.08 -29.18 -0.59
C TYR A 114 27.85 -29.25 -2.09
N ASP A 115 28.86 -29.82 -2.76
CA ASP A 115 28.79 -30.43 -4.07
C ASP A 115 27.81 -31.62 -3.96
N SER A 116 26.62 -31.49 -4.56
CA SER A 116 25.73 -32.64 -4.78
C SER A 116 24.84 -32.36 -5.98
N ASP A 117 25.19 -33.01 -7.08
CA ASP A 117 24.28 -33.39 -8.16
C ASP A 117 22.97 -33.99 -7.60
N ASP A 118 21.95 -33.89 -8.45
CA ASP A 118 20.79 -34.80 -8.57
C ASP A 118 19.42 -34.33 -8.03
N ASP A 119 18.47 -34.52 -8.95
CA ASP A 119 17.02 -34.57 -8.84
C ASP A 119 16.17 -33.29 -8.70
N GLU A 120 15.55 -32.95 -9.84
CA GLU A 120 14.31 -32.21 -9.93
C GLU A 120 13.18 -33.00 -9.25
N GLU A 121 12.88 -32.67 -7.99
CA GLU A 121 11.59 -33.01 -7.39
C GLU A 121 10.76 -31.76 -7.06
N GLU A 122 9.53 -31.81 -7.57
CA GLU A 122 8.41 -30.92 -7.30
C GLU A 122 8.31 -30.60 -5.79
N ARG A 123 8.48 -29.32 -5.43
CA ARG A 123 8.08 -28.82 -4.11
C ARG A 123 6.91 -27.88 -4.25
N ASP A 124 5.74 -28.43 -3.92
CA ASP A 124 4.65 -27.70 -3.26
C ASP A 124 5.22 -27.03 -1.98
N GLY A 125 5.65 -25.78 -2.10
CA GLY A 125 6.31 -25.03 -1.03
C GLY A 125 5.72 -23.63 -0.86
N GLU A 126 5.02 -23.45 0.27
CA GLU A 126 4.72 -22.25 1.06
C GLU A 126 4.67 -20.84 0.40
N PRO A 127 3.72 -19.97 0.79
CA PRO A 127 3.58 -18.61 0.27
C PRO A 127 4.64 -17.66 0.87
N GLY A 128 5.91 -17.93 0.63
CA GLY A 128 7.05 -17.09 1.02
C GLY A 128 7.69 -16.38 -0.16
N GLY A 129 6.96 -16.23 -1.27
CA GLY A 129 7.49 -15.65 -2.50
C GLY A 129 7.92 -14.21 -2.28
N VAL A 130 9.23 -13.94 -2.41
CA VAL A 130 9.78 -12.59 -2.48
C VAL A 130 9.04 -11.84 -3.61
N TRP A 131 8.15 -10.94 -3.23
CA TRP A 131 7.36 -10.19 -4.20
C TRP A 131 8.33 -9.26 -4.94
N ASN A 132 8.65 -9.62 -6.18
CA ASN A 132 9.50 -8.79 -7.03
C ASN A 132 8.76 -7.46 -7.29
N GLY A 133 9.44 -6.31 -7.21
CA GLY A 133 8.81 -4.99 -7.31
C GLY A 133 7.96 -4.80 -8.57
N GLY A 134 8.32 -5.48 -9.67
CA GLY A 134 7.52 -5.51 -10.90
C GLY A 134 6.17 -6.24 -10.79
N VAL A 135 6.07 -7.28 -9.95
CA VAL A 135 4.82 -8.02 -9.69
C VAL A 135 3.88 -7.17 -8.83
N ILE A 136 4.42 -6.53 -7.78
CA ILE A 136 3.67 -5.64 -6.88
C ILE A 136 3.06 -4.48 -7.68
N ARG A 137 3.85 -3.84 -8.53
CA ARG A 137 3.39 -2.74 -9.38
C ARG A 137 2.26 -3.17 -10.32
N ARG A 138 2.42 -4.31 -11.00
CA ARG A 138 1.40 -4.83 -11.93
C ARG A 138 0.08 -5.08 -11.20
N GLU A 139 0.13 -5.64 -9.99
CA GLU A 139 -1.07 -5.92 -9.22
C GLU A 139 -1.71 -4.64 -8.67
N ALA A 140 -0.91 -3.65 -8.25
CA ALA A 140 -1.39 -2.32 -7.89
C ALA A 140 -2.08 -1.60 -9.06
N GLU A 141 -1.52 -1.69 -10.26
CA GLU A 141 -2.12 -1.13 -11.49
C GLU A 141 -3.45 -1.84 -11.84
N ARG A 142 -3.52 -3.16 -11.68
CA ARG A 142 -4.77 -3.93 -11.86
C ARG A 142 -5.82 -3.53 -10.85
N LEU A 143 -5.46 -3.38 -9.57
CA LEU A 143 -6.36 -2.91 -8.52
C LEU A 143 -6.84 -1.49 -8.82
N ARG A 144 -5.95 -0.59 -9.25
CA ARG A 144 -6.29 0.77 -9.66
C ARG A 144 -7.30 0.75 -10.82
N ALA A 145 -7.04 -0.03 -11.86
CA ALA A 145 -7.94 -0.15 -13.00
C ALA A 145 -9.32 -0.68 -12.59
N ARG A 146 -9.35 -1.72 -11.74
CA ARG A 146 -10.59 -2.31 -11.23
C ARG A 146 -11.38 -1.32 -10.39
N THR A 147 -10.71 -0.59 -9.50
CA THR A 147 -11.37 0.42 -8.67
C THR A 147 -11.88 1.59 -9.52
N ALA A 148 -11.13 2.01 -10.54
CA ALA A 148 -11.57 3.04 -11.47
C ALA A 148 -12.82 2.62 -12.26
N GLU A 149 -12.92 1.37 -12.67
CA GLU A 149 -14.13 0.80 -13.31
C GLU A 149 -15.35 0.92 -12.38
N LEU A 150 -15.19 0.51 -11.11
CA LEU A 150 -16.25 0.61 -10.09
C LEU A 150 -16.67 2.06 -9.80
N LEU A 151 -15.70 2.97 -9.71
CA LEU A 151 -15.96 4.40 -9.47
C LEU A 151 -16.64 5.06 -10.67
N SER A 152 -16.28 4.68 -11.89
CA SER A 152 -16.92 5.14 -13.13
C SER A 152 -18.37 4.68 -13.20
N GLY A 153 -18.63 3.40 -12.90
CA GLY A 153 -20.00 2.86 -12.82
C GLY A 153 -20.85 3.54 -11.75
N ALA A 154 -20.23 4.05 -10.67
CA ALA A 154 -20.90 4.79 -9.60
C ALA A 154 -20.99 6.31 -9.84
N GLY A 155 -20.41 6.84 -10.93
CA GLY A 155 -20.41 8.28 -11.23
C GLY A 155 -19.49 9.14 -10.34
N LEU A 156 -18.52 8.53 -9.63
CA LEU A 156 -17.64 9.19 -8.64
C LEU A 156 -16.25 9.57 -9.19
N SER A 157 -16.00 9.31 -10.48
CA SER A 157 -14.65 9.36 -11.08
C SER A 157 -14.00 10.76 -11.12
N SER A 158 -14.75 11.85 -10.92
CA SER A 158 -14.23 13.22 -11.02
C SER A 158 -13.70 13.78 -9.70
N GLU A 159 -14.03 13.14 -8.58
CA GLU A 159 -13.75 13.64 -7.23
C GLU A 159 -12.62 12.87 -6.54
N VAL A 160 -12.26 11.69 -7.07
CA VAL A 160 -11.26 10.81 -6.48
C VAL A 160 -10.18 10.47 -7.49
N SER A 161 -8.92 10.55 -7.07
CA SER A 161 -7.78 10.02 -7.81
C SER A 161 -7.14 8.87 -7.05
N ILE A 162 -6.91 7.75 -7.76
CA ILE A 162 -6.06 6.67 -7.28
C ILE A 162 -4.77 6.70 -8.08
N CYS A 163 -3.64 6.89 -7.40
CA CYS A 163 -2.32 6.99 -8.00
C CYS A 163 -1.42 5.87 -7.49
N VAL A 164 -0.66 5.29 -8.42
CA VAL A 164 0.52 4.47 -8.12
C VAL A 164 1.71 5.33 -8.54
N PRO A 165 2.56 5.81 -7.62
CA PRO A 165 3.69 6.65 -7.99
C PRO A 165 4.61 5.85 -8.91
N GLU A 166 4.98 6.44 -10.04
CA GLU A 166 6.07 5.91 -10.85
C GLU A 166 7.36 6.10 -10.04
N ARG A 167 8.16 5.04 -9.85
CA ARG A 167 9.50 5.19 -9.26
C ARG A 167 10.20 6.30 -10.01
N VAL A 168 10.55 7.38 -9.30
CA VAL A 168 11.61 8.27 -9.75
C VAL A 168 12.86 7.43 -9.57
N SER A 169 13.35 6.82 -10.65
CA SER A 169 14.68 6.22 -10.66
C SER A 169 15.66 7.35 -10.32
N TYR A 170 16.26 7.31 -9.14
CA TYR A 170 17.33 8.23 -8.74
C TYR A 170 18.64 7.98 -9.53
N GLU A 171 18.57 7.38 -10.72
CA GLU A 171 19.70 7.21 -11.63
C GLU A 171 19.97 8.47 -12.48
N GLU A 172 19.11 9.48 -12.48
CA GLU A 172 19.32 10.72 -13.25
C GLU A 172 19.99 11.87 -12.45
N LEU A 173 20.51 11.62 -11.23
CA LEU A 173 21.21 12.64 -10.43
C LEU A 173 22.70 12.37 -10.19
N SER A 174 23.30 11.35 -10.81
CA SER A 174 24.76 11.12 -10.77
C SER A 174 25.48 11.70 -11.99
N GLY A 175 25.10 12.92 -12.39
CA GLY A 175 25.53 13.55 -13.63
C GLY A 175 26.00 14.99 -13.49
N ASP A 176 26.58 15.38 -12.35
CA ASP A 176 27.27 16.68 -12.22
C ASP A 176 28.66 16.50 -11.62
N GLU A 177 29.62 16.44 -12.54
CA GLU A 177 30.93 17.10 -12.54
C GLU A 177 31.62 17.35 -11.18
N TRP A 178 32.73 16.64 -10.96
CA TRP A 178 33.86 17.12 -10.15
C TRP A 178 34.96 17.68 -11.06
#